data_AF-A0A9E2DS07-F1
#
_entry.id   AF-A0A9E2DS07-F1
#
_cell.length_a   1.000
_cell.length_b   1.000
_cell.length_c   1.000
_cell.angle_alpha   90.00
_cell.angle_beta   90.00
_cell.angle_gamma   90.00
#
_symmetry.space_group_name_H-M   'P 1'
#
loop_
_entity.id
_entity.type
_entity.pdbx_description
1 polymer ?
#
loop_
_entity_poly.entity_id
_entity_poly.type
_entity_poly.pdbx_seq_one_letter_code
_entity_poly.pdbx_strand_id
1 'polypeptide(L)'
;IYDKSDLKGFYLAIGTSGNQFKNAPIAGEMMADLIEACENGRDHDADPVSFRLRHIDHEIDMAFFSRNREINENSSFSVLG
;
A
#
# COMPACT_ATOMS: atom_id res chain seq x y z
N ILE A 1 0.87 6.27 1.30
CA ILE A 1 0.40 5.73 0.01
C ILE A 1 1.43 4.73 -0.46
N TYR A 2 0.98 3.50 -0.70
CA TYR A 2 1.75 2.39 -1.24
C TYR A 2 0.93 1.84 -2.40
N ASP A 3 1.21 2.29 -3.63
CA ASP A 3 0.29 2.10 -4.76
C ASP A 3 0.97 2.21 -6.14
N LYS A 4 0.28 1.79 -7.20
CA LYS A 4 0.58 2.16 -8.60
C LYS A 4 0.16 3.61 -8.87
N SER A 5 0.79 4.22 -9.88
CA SER A 5 0.36 5.52 -10.42
C SER A 5 -0.47 5.34 -11.71
N ASP A 6 -1.01 6.45 -12.24
CA ASP A 6 -1.62 6.45 -13.59
C ASP A 6 -0.60 6.19 -14.70
N LEU A 7 0.69 6.42 -14.43
CA LEU A 7 1.75 6.15 -15.37
C LEU A 7 2.23 4.70 -15.21
N LYS A 8 2.06 3.90 -16.27
CA LYS A 8 2.45 2.50 -16.29
C LYS A 8 3.93 2.32 -15.93
N GLY A 9 4.22 1.40 -15.01
CA GLY A 9 5.57 1.11 -14.52
C GLY A 9 6.09 2.07 -13.43
N PHE A 10 5.27 3.04 -12.99
CA PHE A 10 5.61 3.95 -11.90
C PHE A 10 4.77 3.66 -10.66
N TYR A 11 5.47 3.53 -9.53
CA TYR A 11 4.92 3.11 -8.24
C TYR A 11 5.29 4.09 -7.14
N LEU A 12 4.41 4.23 -6.15
CA LEU A 12 4.47 5.25 -5.11
C LEU A 12 4.64 4.59 -3.75
N ALA A 13 5.72 4.92 -3.05
CA ALA A 13 5.91 4.61 -1.63
C ALA A 13 6.20 5.91 -0.87
N ILE A 14 5.13 6.68 -0.59
CA ILE A 14 5.22 8.08 -0.16
C ILE A 14 4.31 8.41 1.02
N GLY A 15 4.57 9.55 1.66
CA GLY A 15 3.69 10.11 2.70
C GLY A 15 3.82 9.42 4.05
N THR A 16 5.00 8.92 4.40
CA THR A 16 5.25 8.27 5.70
C THR A 16 5.38 9.27 6.85
N SER A 17 5.80 10.51 6.56
CA SER A 17 5.91 11.65 7.48
C SER A 17 6.55 11.32 8.84
N GLY A 18 7.51 10.38 8.85
CA GLY A 18 8.21 9.92 10.05
C GLY A 18 7.49 8.84 10.87
N ASN A 19 6.21 8.53 10.60
CA ASN A 19 5.43 7.56 11.37
C ASN A 19 5.61 6.10 10.91
N GLN A 20 6.36 5.84 9.83
CA GLN A 20 6.51 4.49 9.27
C GLN A 20 7.94 3.95 9.34
N PHE A 21 8.84 4.59 10.10
CA PHE A 21 10.25 4.17 10.15
C PHE A 21 10.44 2.70 10.56
N LYS A 22 9.73 2.26 11.62
CA LYS A 22 9.79 0.85 12.07
C LYS A 22 9.13 -0.12 11.10
N ASN A 23 8.20 0.38 10.27
CA ASN A 23 7.46 -0.41 9.30
C ASN A 23 8.14 -0.42 7.92
N ALA A 24 9.30 0.25 7.76
CA ALA A 24 10.00 0.34 6.49
C ALA A 24 10.30 -1.02 5.81
N PRO A 25 10.70 -2.09 6.54
CA PRO A 25 10.89 -3.40 5.92
C PRO A 25 9.60 -3.96 5.31
N ILE A 26 8.49 -3.85 6.04
CA ILE A 26 7.19 -4.33 5.57
C ILE A 26 6.67 -3.48 4.41
N ALA A 27 6.92 -2.16 4.43
CA ALA A 27 6.63 -1.31 3.28
C ALA A 27 7.41 -1.77 2.03
N GLY A 28 8.67 -2.18 2.19
CA GLY A 28 9.46 -2.75 1.09
C GLY A 28 8.87 -4.05 0.53
N GLU A 29 8.51 -5.00 1.40
CA GLU A 29 7.88 -6.26 1.01
C GLU A 29 6.52 -6.04 0.31
N MET A 30 5.67 -5.19 0.89
CA MET A 30 4.39 -4.83 0.29
C MET A 30 4.54 -4.19 -1.11
N MET A 31 5.52 -3.30 -1.28
CA MET A 31 5.77 -2.68 -2.58
C MET A 31 6.33 -3.68 -3.60
N ALA A 32 7.15 -4.64 -3.18
CA ALA A 32 7.65 -5.68 -4.08
C ALA A 32 6.50 -6.54 -4.63
N ASP A 33 5.62 -7.04 -3.77
CA ASP A 33 4.46 -7.84 -4.16
C ASP A 33 3.49 -7.04 -5.05
N LEU A 34 3.26 -5.76 -4.70
CA LEU A 34 2.41 -4.88 -5.49
C LEU A 34 2.96 -4.68 -6.91
N ILE A 35 4.27 -4.42 -7.03
CA ILE A 35 4.94 -4.22 -8.32
C ILE A 35 4.88 -5.51 -9.13
N GLU A 36 5.25 -6.64 -8.55
CA GLU A 36 5.23 -7.94 -9.24
C GLU A 36 3.82 -8.27 -9.76
N ALA A 37 2.79 -8.07 -8.94
CA ALA A 37 1.43 -8.35 -9.36
C ALA A 37 0.97 -7.44 -10.51
N CYS A 38 1.25 -6.13 -10.43
CA CYS A 38 0.91 -5.18 -11.48
C CYS A 38 1.65 -5.47 -12.80
N GLU A 39 2.96 -5.78 -12.73
CA GLU A 39 3.74 -6.14 -13.92
C GLU A 39 3.31 -7.48 -14.53
N ASN A 40 2.73 -8.38 -13.73
CA ASN A 40 2.09 -9.62 -14.19
C ASN A 40 0.64 -9.42 -14.67
N GLY A 41 0.17 -8.18 -14.79
CA GLY A 41 -1.12 -7.85 -15.40
C GLY A 41 -2.31 -7.78 -14.45
N ARG A 42 -2.10 -7.85 -13.13
CA ARG A 42 -3.16 -7.54 -12.16
C ARG A 42 -3.50 -6.05 -12.24
N ASP A 43 -4.79 -5.73 -12.31
CA ASP A 43 -5.24 -4.35 -12.15
C ASP A 43 -5.51 -4.05 -10.68
N HIS A 44 -4.52 -3.50 -9.99
CA HIS A 44 -4.60 -3.19 -8.57
C HIS A 44 -5.73 -2.20 -8.20
N ASP A 45 -6.18 -1.36 -9.14
CA ASP A 45 -7.28 -0.42 -8.88
C ASP A 45 -8.64 -1.16 -8.80
N ALA A 46 -8.79 -2.28 -9.49
CA ALA A 46 -10.03 -3.07 -9.55
C ALA A 46 -9.98 -4.34 -8.68
N ASP A 47 -8.80 -4.94 -8.55
CA ASP A 47 -8.52 -6.15 -7.76
C ASP A 47 -7.26 -5.88 -6.89
N PRO A 48 -7.44 -5.18 -5.75
CA PRO A 48 -6.35 -4.81 -4.86
C PRO A 48 -5.53 -6.01 -4.40
N VAL A 49 -4.23 -5.79 -4.23
CA VAL A 49 -3.32 -6.85 -3.74
C VAL A 49 -3.58 -7.11 -2.26
N SER A 50 -3.67 -8.37 -1.85
CA SER A 50 -3.64 -8.75 -0.43
C SER A 50 -2.22 -9.14 -0.04
N PHE A 51 -1.70 -8.55 1.04
CA PHE A 51 -0.37 -8.83 1.56
C PHE A 51 -0.44 -9.69 2.82
N ARG A 52 0.13 -10.90 2.75
CA ARG A 52 0.11 -11.87 3.85
C ARG A 52 1.27 -11.63 4.81
N LEU A 53 0.99 -11.35 6.08
CA LEU A 53 2.02 -11.24 7.11
C LEU A 53 2.59 -12.61 7.45
N ARG A 54 3.84 -12.87 7.09
CA ARG A 54 4.47 -14.21 7.22
C ARG A 54 4.54 -14.78 8.64
N HIS A 55 4.48 -13.93 9.67
CA HIS A 55 4.69 -14.33 11.08
C HIS A 55 3.40 -14.43 11.89
N ILE A 56 2.28 -13.91 11.39
CA ILE A 56 0.98 -13.95 12.07
C ILE A 56 -0.09 -14.32 11.07
N ASP A 57 -1.18 -14.98 11.45
CA ASP A 57 -2.25 -15.35 10.53
C ASP A 57 -3.16 -14.16 10.17
N HIS A 58 -2.58 -13.19 9.45
CA HIS A 58 -3.23 -11.95 9.08
C HIS A 58 -2.85 -11.50 7.66
N GLU A 59 -3.81 -10.89 6.99
CA GLU A 59 -3.69 -10.27 5.67
C GLU A 59 -3.97 -8.78 5.76
N ILE A 60 -3.18 -8.00 5.03
CA ILE A 60 -3.36 -6.57 4.85
C ILE A 60 -3.90 -6.34 3.45
N ASP A 61 -5.11 -5.79 3.36
CA ASP A 61 -5.64 -5.30 2.08
C ASP A 61 -4.91 -4.02 1.68
N MET A 62 -4.17 -4.07 0.56
CA MET A 62 -3.41 -2.93 0.08
C MET A 62 -4.29 -1.80 -0.45
N ALA A 63 -5.59 -2.02 -0.70
CA ALA A 63 -6.55 -0.95 -0.99
C ALA A 63 -6.55 0.13 0.09
N PHE A 64 -6.25 -0.23 1.34
CA PHE A 64 -6.11 0.70 2.46
C PHE A 64 -5.05 1.79 2.19
N PHE A 65 -4.01 1.48 1.42
CA PHE A 65 -2.93 2.42 1.11
C PHE A 65 -3.08 3.08 -0.27
N SER A 66 -4.14 2.75 -1.01
CA SER A 66 -4.38 3.25 -2.35
C SER A 66 -4.51 4.77 -2.38
N ARG A 67 -4.10 5.39 -3.49
CA ARG A 67 -4.38 6.78 -3.82
C ARG A 67 -5.88 7.03 -4.08
N ASN A 68 -6.63 5.99 -4.42
CA ASN A 68 -8.07 6.00 -4.68
C ASN A 68 -8.90 5.55 -3.46
N ARG A 69 -8.27 5.36 -2.29
CA ARG A 69 -8.96 4.95 -1.06
C ARG A 69 -10.00 5.98 -0.62
N GLU A 70 -11.07 5.51 0.02
CA GLU A 70 -12.03 6.39 0.68
C GLU A 70 -11.36 7.18 1.81
N ILE A 71 -11.72 8.45 1.93
CA ILE A 71 -11.22 9.30 3.02
C ILE A 71 -11.87 8.84 4.32
N ASN A 72 -11.05 8.53 5.31
CA ASN A 72 -11.54 8.23 6.65
C ASN A 72 -11.96 9.53 7.35
N GLU A 73 -13.27 9.80 7.42
CA GLU A 73 -13.84 10.97 8.10
C GLU A 73 -13.55 11.01 9.61
N ASN A 74 -13.21 9.89 10.22
CA ASN A 74 -12.81 9.82 11.63
C ASN A 74 -11.31 10.11 11.82
N SER A 75 -10.57 10.38 10.75
CA SER A 75 -9.15 10.69 10.81
C SER A 75 -8.93 12.04 11.47
N SER A 76 -7.91 12.11 12.32
CA SER A 76 -7.42 13.37 12.86
C SER A 76 -6.74 14.25 11.80
N PHE A 77 -6.51 13.72 10.60
CA PHE A 77 -5.64 14.28 9.55
C PHE A 77 -4.20 14.55 10.01
N SER A 78 -3.82 13.95 11.15
CA SER A 78 -2.44 13.93 11.62
C SER A 78 -1.70 12.73 11.02
N VAL A 79 -0.39 12.67 11.26
CA VAL A 79 0.44 11.55 10.81
C VAL A 79 0.12 10.22 11.52
N LEU A 80 -0.65 10.25 12.60
CA LEU A 80 -1.00 9.07 13.41
C LEU A 80 -2.24 8.32 12.90
N GLY A 81 -2.95 8.88 11.92
CA GLY A 81 -4.23 8.36 11.45
C GLY A 81 -5.42 9.10 12.02
#